data_AF-X0TA16-F1
#
_entry.id   AF-X0TA16-F1
#
_cell.length_a   1.000
_cell.length_b   1.000
_cell.length_c   1.000
_cell.angle_alpha   90.00
_cell.angle_beta   90.00
_cell.angle_gamma   90.00
#
_symmetry.space_group_name_H-M   'P 1'
#
loop_
_entity.id
_entity.type
_entity.pdbx_description
1 polymer ?
#
loop_
_entity_poly.entity_id
_entity_poly.type
_entity_poly.pdbx_seq_one_letter_code
_entity_poly.pdbx_strand_id
1 'polypeptide(L)'
;MKAKTDRLRVTRTQHRFLPDPQRVILRPFLPGEEVFVDGRSRVGLVLDRILALPEEEIPAAWEEVRAAFSFRHRDLESVLEDHFRLVSRHIEDPEPLSPERERL
;
A
#
# COMPACT_ATOMS: atom_id res chain seq x y z
N MET A 1 -39.44 23.22 -1.16
CA MET A 1 -38.45 24.29 -1.42
C MET A 1 -37.18 23.64 -1.95
N LYS A 2 -36.81 23.83 -3.23
CA LYS A 2 -35.55 23.31 -3.80
C LYS A 2 -34.44 24.34 -3.58
N ALA A 3 -33.34 23.95 -2.95
CA ALA A 3 -32.16 24.79 -2.83
C ALA A 3 -31.60 25.11 -4.22
N LYS A 4 -31.42 26.40 -4.52
CA LYS A 4 -30.74 26.89 -5.71
C LYS A 4 -29.26 26.59 -5.54
N THR A 5 -28.72 25.62 -6.28
CA THR A 5 -27.27 25.39 -6.34
C THR A 5 -26.66 26.56 -7.09
N ASP A 6 -26.10 27.52 -6.35
CA ASP A 6 -25.34 28.60 -6.94
C ASP A 6 -24.08 28.03 -7.60
N ARG A 7 -23.82 28.41 -8.86
CA ARG A 7 -22.69 27.85 -9.62
C ARG A 7 -21.41 28.53 -9.15
N LEU A 8 -20.55 27.78 -8.47
CA LEU A 8 -19.19 28.22 -8.14
C LEU A 8 -18.47 28.65 -9.43
N ARG A 9 -18.00 29.91 -9.47
CA ARG A 9 -17.14 30.40 -10.56
C ARG A 9 -15.75 29.81 -10.37
N VAL A 10 -15.39 28.87 -11.24
CA VAL A 10 -14.07 28.23 -11.25
C VAL A 10 -13.31 28.68 -12.50
N THR A 11 -12.11 29.22 -12.34
CA THR A 11 -11.20 29.57 -13.44
C THR A 11 -10.02 28.61 -13.43
N ARG A 12 -9.78 27.92 -14.55
CA ARG A 12 -8.63 27.00 -14.67
C ARG A 12 -7.33 27.80 -14.69
N THR A 13 -6.36 27.39 -13.87
CA THR A 13 -5.02 27.99 -13.89
C THR A 13 -4.16 27.39 -15.01
N GLN A 14 -3.07 28.07 -15.37
CA GLN A 14 -2.12 27.58 -16.39
C GLN A 14 -1.24 26.42 -15.89
N HIS A 15 -1.26 26.12 -14.59
CA HIS A 15 -0.43 25.07 -13.99
C HIS A 15 -0.83 23.69 -14.52
N ARG A 16 0.17 22.90 -14.92
CA ARG A 16 -0.01 21.49 -15.31
C ARG A 16 0.79 20.61 -14.37
N PHE A 17 0.11 19.64 -13.75
CA PHE A 17 0.75 18.56 -13.03
C PHE A 17 0.89 17.39 -13.99
N LEU A 18 2.14 17.03 -14.31
CA LEU A 18 2.45 15.85 -15.10
C LEU A 18 2.63 14.64 -14.18
N PRO A 19 2.42 13.41 -14.68
CA PRO A 19 2.79 12.22 -13.94
C PRO A 19 4.27 12.26 -13.59
N ASP A 20 4.58 11.96 -12.34
CA ASP A 20 5.93 11.91 -11.81
C ASP A 20 6.01 10.62 -10.97
N PRO A 21 6.71 9.58 -11.45
CA PRO A 21 6.78 8.29 -10.76
C PRO A 21 7.49 8.39 -9.40
N GLN A 22 8.18 9.49 -9.11
CA GLN A 22 8.78 9.73 -7.80
C GLN A 22 7.76 10.21 -6.76
N ARG A 23 6.56 10.62 -7.18
CA ARG A 23 5.46 11.07 -6.29
C ARG A 23 4.63 9.88 -5.83
N VAL A 24 5.19 9.14 -4.88
CA VAL A 24 4.51 8.05 -4.19
C VAL A 24 3.76 8.56 -2.96
N ILE A 25 2.68 7.86 -2.58
CA ILE A 25 1.91 8.11 -1.36
C ILE A 25 1.83 6.82 -0.56
N LEU A 26 1.85 6.91 0.77
CA LEU A 26 1.65 5.75 1.65
C LEU A 26 0.16 5.45 1.89
N ARG A 27 -0.70 5.73 0.91
CA ARG A 27 -2.10 5.34 1.03
C ARG A 27 -2.20 3.86 0.64
N PRO A 28 -2.70 2.96 1.50
CA PRO A 28 -2.78 1.56 1.16
C PRO A 28 -3.76 1.39 0.00
N PHE A 29 -3.33 0.63 -1.01
CA PHE A 29 -4.16 0.23 -2.12
C PHE A 29 -4.44 -1.27 -1.97
N LEU A 30 -5.65 -1.60 -1.53
CA LEU A 30 -6.08 -2.99 -1.33
C LEU A 30 -6.97 -3.40 -2.51
N PRO A 31 -6.44 -4.10 -3.53
CA PRO A 31 -7.24 -4.65 -4.61
C PRO A 31 -8.08 -5.81 -4.09
N GLY A 32 -9.23 -5.49 -3.49
CA GLY A 32 -10.17 -6.42 -2.88
C GLY A 32 -11.46 -6.66 -3.68
N GLU A 33 -11.68 -5.95 -4.80
CA GLU A 33 -12.88 -6.12 -5.64
C GLU A 33 -12.65 -6.95 -6.91
N GLU A 34 -11.39 -7.25 -7.23
CA GLU A 34 -11.01 -8.08 -8.37
C GLU A 34 -10.73 -9.50 -7.88
N VAL A 35 -11.78 -10.28 -7.64
CA VAL A 35 -11.67 -11.73 -7.44
C VAL A 35 -11.36 -12.34 -8.81
N PHE A 36 -10.24 -13.06 -8.93
CA PHE A 36 -9.89 -13.76 -10.16
C PHE A 36 -10.88 -14.91 -10.41
N VAL A 37 -10.91 -15.42 -11.65
CA VAL A 37 -11.80 -16.53 -12.06
C VAL A 37 -11.62 -17.77 -11.18
N ASP A 38 -10.44 -17.96 -10.59
CA ASP A 38 -10.09 -19.06 -9.68
C ASP A 38 -10.45 -18.79 -8.20
N GLY A 39 -11.15 -17.69 -7.91
CA GLY A 39 -11.61 -17.33 -6.56
C GLY A 39 -10.55 -16.68 -5.68
N ARG A 40 -9.30 -16.51 -6.14
CA ARG A 40 -8.24 -15.86 -5.37
C ARG A 40 -8.33 -14.35 -5.44
N SER A 41 -8.06 -13.68 -4.33
CA SER A 41 -7.91 -12.22 -4.30
C SER A 41 -6.49 -11.83 -4.69
N ARG A 42 -6.34 -10.66 -5.33
CA ARG A 42 -5.02 -10.12 -5.63
C ARG A 42 -4.18 -9.88 -4.38
N VAL A 43 -4.81 -9.51 -3.26
CA VAL A 43 -4.14 -9.36 -1.96
C VAL A 43 -3.54 -10.70 -1.50
N GLY A 44 -4.32 -11.79 -1.53
CA GLY A 44 -3.83 -13.12 -1.14
C GLY A 44 -2.62 -13.56 -1.95
N LEU A 45 -2.66 -13.41 -3.29
CA LEU A 45 -1.53 -13.76 -4.16
C LEU A 45 -0.24 -12.96 -3.89
N VAL A 46 -0.36 -11.74 -3.39
CA VAL A 46 0.82 -10.93 -3.01
C VAL A 46 1.35 -11.40 -1.67
N LEU A 47 0.47 -11.64 -0.69
CA LEU A 47 0.86 -12.18 0.62
C LEU A 47 1.54 -13.54 0.48
N ASP A 48 1.02 -14.46 -0.34
CA ASP A 48 1.63 -15.76 -0.60
C ASP A 48 3.09 -15.64 -1.06
N ARG A 49 3.39 -14.64 -1.91
CA ARG A 49 4.75 -14.40 -2.40
C ARG A 49 5.66 -13.85 -1.31
N ILE A 50 5.17 -12.91 -0.50
CA ILE A 50 5.93 -12.33 0.61
C ILE A 50 6.20 -13.40 1.68
N LEU A 51 5.21 -14.24 1.99
CA LEU A 51 5.35 -15.36 2.93
C LEU A 51 6.27 -16.45 2.42
N ALA A 52 6.34 -16.67 1.09
CA ALA A 52 7.26 -17.62 0.47
C ALA A 52 8.72 -17.14 0.37
N LEU A 53 9.02 -15.86 0.68
CA LEU A 53 10.40 -15.39 0.71
C LEU A 53 11.20 -16.12 1.81
N PRO A 54 12.44 -16.57 1.53
CA PRO A 54 13.33 -17.11 2.55
C PRO A 54 13.62 -16.08 3.65
N GLU A 55 13.71 -16.52 4.91
CA GLU A 55 13.90 -15.61 6.05
C GLU A 55 15.22 -14.83 5.95
N GLU A 56 16.24 -15.41 5.34
CA GLU A 56 17.53 -14.76 5.08
C GLU A 56 17.46 -13.62 4.05
N GLU A 57 16.44 -13.59 3.19
CA GLU A 57 16.26 -12.56 2.16
C GLU A 57 15.47 -11.35 2.68
N ILE A 58 14.67 -11.55 3.73
CA ILE A 58 13.78 -10.53 4.30
C ILE A 58 14.52 -9.25 4.72
N PRO A 59 15.67 -9.29 5.44
CA PRO A 59 16.35 -8.07 5.85
C PRO A 59 16.85 -7.23 4.66
N ALA A 60 17.31 -7.89 3.60
CA ALA A 60 17.79 -7.21 2.41
C ALA A 60 16.63 -6.56 1.62
N ALA A 61 15.52 -7.28 1.45
CA ALA A 61 14.32 -6.75 0.81
C ALA A 61 13.74 -5.56 1.59
N TRP A 62 13.68 -5.66 2.92
CA TRP A 62 13.22 -4.56 3.77
C TRP A 62 14.13 -3.34 3.66
N GLU A 63 15.45 -3.52 3.68
CA GLU A 63 16.40 -2.41 3.54
C GLU A 63 16.28 -1.69 2.19
N GLU A 64 15.99 -2.41 1.10
CA GLU A 64 15.73 -1.81 -0.20
C GLU A 64 14.50 -0.88 -0.16
N VAL A 65 13.39 -1.36 0.41
CA VAL A 65 12.17 -0.56 0.59
C VAL A 65 12.43 0.65 1.49
N ARG A 66 13.08 0.44 2.63
CA ARG A 66 13.40 1.50 3.60
C ARG A 66 14.29 2.58 2.97
N ALA A 67 15.35 2.20 2.27
CA ALA A 67 16.24 3.14 1.59
C ALA A 67 15.51 3.93 0.48
N ALA A 68 14.61 3.28 -0.25
CA ALA A 68 13.87 3.92 -1.33
C ALA A 68 12.87 4.97 -0.83
N PHE A 69 12.26 4.78 0.35
CA PHE A 69 11.07 5.54 0.75
C PHE A 69 11.19 6.35 2.05
N SER A 70 12.08 5.97 2.98
CA SER A 70 12.18 6.61 4.32
C SER A 70 12.40 8.11 4.28
N PHE A 71 13.20 8.60 3.33
CA PHE A 71 13.52 10.03 3.25
C PHE A 71 12.34 10.92 2.83
N ARG A 72 11.31 10.34 2.17
CA ARG A 72 10.11 11.08 1.72
C ARG A 72 8.94 10.93 2.70
N HIS A 73 8.95 9.89 3.52
CA HIS A 73 7.85 9.55 4.40
C HIS A 73 8.31 9.42 5.85
N ARG A 74 7.94 10.42 6.65
CA ARG A 74 8.06 10.32 8.10
C ARG A 74 7.20 9.14 8.58
N ASP A 75 7.71 8.41 9.56
CA ASP A 75 7.01 7.30 10.22
C ASP A 75 6.70 6.11 9.28
N LEU A 76 7.47 5.93 8.19
CA LEU A 76 7.28 4.87 7.18
C LEU A 76 7.01 3.49 7.80
N GLU A 77 7.82 3.08 8.77
CA GLU A 77 7.72 1.78 9.43
C GLU A 77 6.38 1.59 10.14
N SER A 78 5.98 2.55 10.97
CA SER A 78 4.69 2.51 11.67
C SER A 78 3.52 2.49 10.70
N VAL A 79 3.61 3.19 9.57
CA VAL A 79 2.57 3.18 8.55
C VAL A 79 2.47 1.81 7.86
N LEU A 80 3.60 1.16 7.59
CA LEU A 80 3.61 -0.19 7.00
C LEU A 80 3.10 -1.24 7.99
N GLU A 81 3.43 -1.13 9.27
CA GLU A 81 2.85 -1.97 10.33
C GLU A 81 1.32 -1.79 10.43
N ASP A 82 0.82 -0.54 10.33
CA ASP A 82 -0.61 -0.28 10.29
C ASP A 82 -1.27 -0.88 9.03
N HIS A 83 -0.59 -0.86 7.88
CA HIS A 83 -1.07 -1.49 6.66
C HIS A 83 -1.10 -3.02 6.77
N PHE A 84 -0.10 -3.63 7.40
CA PHE A 84 -0.08 -5.07 7.64
C PHE A 84 -1.30 -5.51 8.44
N ARG A 85 -1.69 -4.75 9.47
CA ARG A 85 -2.93 -5.03 10.23
C ARG A 85 -4.20 -5.01 9.37
N LEU A 86 -4.22 -4.29 8.25
CA LEU A 86 -5.36 -4.30 7.32
C LEU A 86 -5.44 -5.60 6.51
N VAL A 87 -4.31 -6.26 6.27
CA VAL A 87 -4.21 -7.43 5.40
C VAL A 87 -3.94 -8.74 6.13
N SER A 88 -3.49 -8.70 7.39
CA SER A 88 -3.16 -9.89 8.19
C SER A 88 -4.30 -10.89 8.31
N ARG A 89 -5.56 -10.42 8.24
CA ARG A 89 -6.77 -11.27 8.17
C ARG A 89 -6.83 -12.22 6.96
N HIS A 90 -5.99 -12.01 5.95
CA HIS A 90 -5.90 -12.86 4.77
C HIS A 90 -4.84 -13.97 4.90
N ILE A 91 -4.10 -14.00 6.01
CA ILE A 91 -3.10 -15.03 6.30
C ILE A 91 -3.78 -16.13 7.12
N GLU A 92 -3.76 -17.36 6.61
CA GLU A 92 -4.21 -18.54 7.34
C GLU A 92 -3.13 -18.95 8.35
N ASP A 93 -3.50 -19.16 9.61
CA ASP A 93 -2.63 -19.61 10.70
C ASP A 93 -1.24 -18.94 10.76
N PRO A 94 -1.16 -17.62 11.02
CA PRO A 94 0.11 -16.92 11.05
C PRO A 94 0.98 -17.40 12.22
N GLU A 95 2.07 -18.11 11.91
CA GLU A 95 3.22 -18.12 12.80
C GLU A 95 3.69 -16.67 13.04
N PRO A 96 4.28 -16.34 14.21
CA PRO A 96 4.82 -15.00 14.43
C PRO A 96 5.82 -14.62 13.34
N LEU A 97 5.50 -13.57 12.57
CA LEU A 97 6.37 -13.06 11.53
C LEU A 97 7.44 -12.14 12.12
N SER A 98 8.59 -12.03 11.45
CA SER A 98 9.58 -11.02 11.79
C SER A 98 9.04 -9.61 11.52
N PRO A 99 9.40 -8.60 12.32
CA PRO A 99 8.96 -7.21 12.11
C PRO A 99 9.29 -6.68 10.70
N GLU A 100 10.41 -7.11 10.12
CA GLU A 100 10.81 -6.77 8.76
C GLU A 100 9.85 -7.36 7.73
N ARG A 101 9.39 -8.60 7.91
CA ARG A 101 8.41 -9.24 7.03
C ARG A 101 7.02 -8.60 7.16
N GLU A 102 6.62 -8.14 8.35
CA GLU A 102 5.39 -7.36 8.53
C GLU A 102 5.42 -6.00 7.81
N ARG A 103 6.61 -5.47 7.49
CA ARG A 103 6.79 -4.18 6.81
C ARG A 103 6.94 -4.30 5.28
N LEU A 104 6.89 -5.52 4.73
CA LEU A 104 6.90 -5.79 3.28
C LEU A 104 5.47 -5.89 2.72
#